data_AF-A0A8J6RK93-F1
#
_entry.id   AF-A0A8J6RK93-F1
#
_cell.length_a   1.000
_cell.length_b   1.000
_cell.length_c   1.000
_cell.angle_alpha   90.00
_cell.angle_beta   90.00
_cell.angle_gamma   90.00
#
_symmetry.space_group_name_H-M   'P 1'
#
loop_
_entity.id
_entity.type
_entity.pdbx_description
1 polymer ?
#
loop_
_entity_poly.entity_id
_entity_poly.type
_entity_poly.pdbx_seq_one_letter_code
_entity_poly.pdbx_strand_id
1 'polypeptide(L)'
;MFEKLAKFPVNRSELYEEGVDILLKKWDETREIEREQVYKNLSLQRQKDLLSQIALTTFERGDYFFKQKELEQYISDYIGNLPDAQNDPEVLQLDSRALLKSIEAQHGLLVERAQKIYSFSHLTFQEYFTARKIVISCNPYVSEQQDWQILIGKITEKRWREVFLLVVEMLPSADCLLSLIKQQIDALLATDEKLQQFLCWVNQKSCSVQVPFKRTAVRAFYFDLAVAPASNHSPDLDCSLNLAFKFDSNFIFHDDFDLSPVDLKLDFCLSATLAHAINGGIDPDFVTPDFEFDFNLWQSLQKLEEEMPDWNAHLLFDKWQTENLQAWTEKFRSLIIKHRNIGHNWQFNEEQKKLFHQYYSANELLADCINSTCCLSSEARTHIEETLLLPIAEIENRNSRG
;
A
#
# COMPACT_ATOMS: atom_id res chain seq x y z
N MET A 1 3.56 14.22 -28.44
CA MET A 1 2.20 13.70 -28.15
C MET A 1 1.44 14.61 -27.21
N PHE A 2 2.10 15.23 -26.21
CA PHE A 2 1.46 16.10 -25.21
C PHE A 2 1.45 17.61 -25.52
N GLU A 3 2.07 18.09 -26.60
CA GLU A 3 2.00 19.53 -26.98
C GLU A 3 0.60 19.98 -27.44
N LYS A 4 -0.31 19.04 -27.79
CA LYS A 4 -1.66 19.36 -28.27
C LYS A 4 -2.72 19.53 -27.17
N LEU A 5 -2.44 19.09 -25.94
CA LEU A 5 -3.35 19.18 -24.80
C LEU A 5 -2.75 20.15 -23.80
N ALA A 6 -3.12 21.43 -23.87
CA ALA A 6 -2.50 22.52 -23.12
C ALA A 6 -2.67 22.44 -21.58
N LYS A 7 -3.18 21.32 -21.04
CA LYS A 7 -3.25 20.98 -19.62
C LYS A 7 -3.04 19.48 -19.44
N PHE A 8 -2.10 19.09 -18.60
CA PHE A 8 -1.94 17.70 -18.17
C PHE A 8 -3.07 17.35 -17.17
N PRO A 9 -3.73 16.19 -17.31
CA PRO A 9 -4.66 15.70 -16.30
C PRO A 9 -3.95 15.56 -14.95
N VAL A 10 -4.66 15.91 -13.88
CA VAL A 10 -4.17 15.72 -12.50
C VAL A 10 -4.27 14.24 -12.11
N ASN A 11 -5.26 13.54 -12.68
CA ASN A 11 -5.56 12.13 -12.41
C ASN A 11 -4.79 11.21 -13.36
N ARG A 12 -4.17 10.16 -12.83
CA ARG A 12 -3.42 9.20 -13.66
C ARG A 12 -4.36 8.38 -14.52
N SER A 13 -5.51 8.00 -13.97
CA SER A 13 -6.57 7.32 -14.70
C SER A 13 -7.03 8.09 -15.96
N GLU A 14 -7.22 9.41 -15.85
CA GLU A 14 -7.58 10.28 -16.98
C GLU A 14 -6.46 10.38 -18.01
N LEU A 15 -5.20 10.52 -17.56
CA LEU A 15 -4.04 10.53 -18.46
C LEU A 15 -3.95 9.23 -19.28
N TYR A 16 -4.19 8.09 -18.65
CA TYR A 16 -4.21 6.80 -19.33
C TYR A 16 -5.41 6.67 -20.26
N GLU A 17 -6.58 7.16 -19.86
CA GLU A 17 -7.76 7.20 -20.73
C GLU A 17 -7.51 8.04 -21.98
N GLU A 18 -6.99 9.26 -21.85
CA GLU A 18 -6.67 10.13 -22.97
C GLU A 18 -5.60 9.51 -23.88
N GLY A 19 -4.57 8.90 -23.29
CA GLY A 19 -3.53 8.18 -24.03
C GLY A 19 -4.10 7.04 -24.87
N VAL A 20 -4.95 6.20 -24.26
CA VAL A 20 -5.66 5.10 -24.94
C VAL A 20 -6.58 5.64 -26.02
N ASP A 21 -7.35 6.70 -25.74
CA ASP A 21 -8.24 7.35 -26.70
C ASP A 21 -7.48 7.84 -27.93
N ILE A 22 -6.32 8.47 -27.76
CA ILE A 22 -5.51 8.97 -28.87
C ILE A 22 -4.96 7.80 -29.69
N LEU A 23 -4.47 6.74 -29.03
CA LEU A 23 -3.95 5.55 -29.70
C LEU A 23 -5.04 4.86 -30.53
N LEU A 24 -6.27 4.80 -30.02
CA LEU A 24 -7.40 4.20 -30.71
C LEU A 24 -8.08 5.15 -31.70
N LYS A 25 -8.07 6.48 -31.53
CA LYS A 25 -8.68 7.46 -32.48
C LYS A 25 -7.79 7.74 -33.69
N LYS A 26 -6.48 7.91 -33.51
CA LYS A 26 -5.54 8.06 -34.64
C LYS A 26 -5.70 6.93 -35.65
N TRP A 27 -6.08 5.77 -35.14
CA TRP A 27 -6.37 4.59 -35.91
C TRP A 27 -7.63 4.72 -36.78
N ASP A 28 -8.74 5.31 -36.29
CA ASP A 28 -9.94 5.58 -37.09
C ASP A 28 -9.63 6.51 -38.28
N GLU A 29 -8.72 7.47 -38.09
CA GLU A 29 -8.29 8.43 -39.12
C GLU A 29 -7.39 7.78 -40.20
N THR A 30 -6.45 6.90 -39.82
CA THR A 30 -5.61 6.15 -40.79
C THR A 30 -6.38 5.10 -41.61
N ARG A 31 -7.62 4.79 -41.24
CA ARG A 31 -8.47 3.77 -41.88
C ARG A 31 -9.25 4.22 -43.10
N GLU A 32 -9.23 5.50 -43.45
CA GLU A 32 -9.89 5.96 -44.68
C GLU A 32 -9.23 5.41 -45.97
N ILE A 33 -8.17 4.59 -45.88
CA ILE A 33 -7.30 4.25 -47.02
C ILE A 33 -7.33 2.77 -47.46
N GLU A 34 -7.63 1.74 -46.63
CA GLU A 34 -7.56 0.34 -47.11
C GLU A 34 -8.69 -0.60 -46.59
N ARG A 35 -9.21 -1.44 -47.50
CA ARG A 35 -10.40 -2.30 -47.34
C ARG A 35 -10.06 -3.65 -46.69
N GLU A 36 -10.64 -3.95 -45.52
CA GLU A 36 -11.04 -5.30 -45.07
C GLU A 36 -12.32 -5.21 -44.23
N GLN A 37 -13.30 -6.08 -44.52
CA GLN A 37 -14.73 -5.91 -44.19
C GLN A 37 -15.12 -6.29 -42.76
N VAL A 38 -14.31 -7.08 -42.05
CA VAL A 38 -14.68 -7.67 -40.75
C VAL A 38 -14.63 -6.65 -39.61
N TYR A 39 -13.66 -5.72 -39.62
CA TYR A 39 -13.43 -4.84 -38.48
C TYR A 39 -14.40 -3.66 -38.40
N LYS A 40 -15.04 -3.22 -39.50
CA LYS A 40 -15.76 -1.92 -39.60
C LYS A 40 -16.77 -1.54 -38.49
N ASN A 41 -17.12 -2.42 -37.55
CA ASN A 41 -18.21 -2.24 -36.59
C ASN A 41 -17.84 -2.31 -35.09
N LEU A 42 -16.57 -2.49 -34.70
CA LEU A 42 -16.21 -2.34 -33.28
C LEU A 42 -15.99 -0.87 -32.94
N SER A 43 -16.99 -0.25 -32.31
CA SER A 43 -16.86 1.09 -31.76
C SER A 43 -15.64 1.19 -30.84
N LEU A 44 -15.10 2.41 -30.68
CA LEU A 44 -14.02 2.70 -29.74
C LEU A 44 -14.27 2.08 -28.35
N GLN A 45 -15.52 2.14 -27.88
CA GLN A 45 -15.95 1.54 -26.63
C GLN A 45 -15.78 0.01 -26.62
N ARG A 46 -16.25 -0.70 -27.67
CA ARG A 46 -16.12 -2.16 -27.76
C ARG A 46 -14.64 -2.60 -27.79
N GLN A 47 -13.76 -1.81 -28.40
CA GLN A 47 -12.33 -2.09 -28.37
C GLN A 47 -11.74 -1.94 -26.97
N LYS A 48 -12.07 -0.86 -26.26
CA LYS A 48 -11.67 -0.69 -24.87
C LYS A 48 -12.19 -1.85 -24.02
N ASP A 49 -13.43 -2.28 -24.23
CA ASP A 49 -14.05 -3.39 -23.48
C ASP A 49 -13.36 -4.74 -23.73
N LEU A 50 -12.99 -5.02 -24.99
CA LEU A 50 -12.19 -6.19 -25.36
C LEU A 50 -10.83 -6.18 -24.67
N LEU A 51 -10.10 -5.07 -24.77
CA LEU A 51 -8.78 -4.93 -24.13
C LEU A 51 -8.87 -5.03 -22.61
N SER A 52 -9.91 -4.44 -22.01
CA SER A 52 -10.26 -4.57 -20.60
C SER A 52 -10.50 -6.03 -20.18
N GLN A 53 -11.23 -6.80 -20.98
CA GLN A 53 -11.45 -8.22 -20.69
C GLN A 53 -10.16 -9.03 -20.74
N ILE A 54 -9.34 -8.86 -21.80
CA ILE A 54 -8.04 -9.52 -21.93
C ILE A 54 -7.13 -9.15 -20.76
N ALA A 55 -7.08 -7.86 -20.40
CA ALA A 55 -6.25 -7.36 -19.31
C ALA A 55 -6.64 -8.02 -17.98
N LEU A 56 -7.91 -7.98 -17.58
CA LEU A 56 -8.35 -8.59 -16.32
C LEU A 56 -8.04 -10.09 -16.28
N THR A 57 -8.41 -10.84 -17.33
CA THR A 57 -8.20 -12.30 -17.37
C THR A 57 -6.73 -12.70 -17.27
N THR A 58 -5.84 -11.99 -17.98
CA THR A 58 -4.39 -12.28 -17.95
C THR A 58 -3.76 -11.78 -16.66
N PHE A 59 -4.17 -10.61 -16.17
CA PHE A 59 -3.65 -10.05 -14.93
C PHE A 59 -4.03 -10.94 -13.75
N GLU A 60 -5.25 -11.44 -13.63
CA GLU A 60 -5.63 -12.35 -12.54
C GLU A 60 -4.75 -13.59 -12.44
N ARG A 61 -4.34 -14.15 -13.58
CA ARG A 61 -3.46 -15.32 -13.66
C ARG A 61 -1.98 -15.02 -13.39
N GLY A 62 -1.60 -13.74 -13.39
CA GLY A 62 -0.20 -13.33 -13.28
C GLY A 62 0.55 -13.38 -14.61
N ASP A 63 -0.17 -13.43 -15.73
CA ASP A 63 0.40 -13.56 -17.06
C ASP A 63 0.71 -12.17 -17.65
N TYR A 64 2.00 -11.88 -17.79
CA TYR A 64 2.48 -10.70 -18.55
C TYR A 64 2.74 -11.03 -20.03
N PHE A 65 2.91 -12.31 -20.34
CA PHE A 65 3.11 -12.84 -21.68
C PHE A 65 2.10 -13.96 -21.92
N PHE A 66 1.37 -13.89 -23.03
CA PHE A 66 0.31 -14.84 -23.36
C PHE A 66 0.50 -15.39 -24.77
N LYS A 67 0.08 -16.65 -24.98
CA LYS A 67 0.20 -17.29 -26.30
C LYS A 67 -0.84 -16.72 -27.26
N GLN A 68 -0.48 -16.60 -28.53
CA GLN A 68 -1.39 -16.16 -29.60
C GLN A 68 -2.73 -16.92 -29.57
N LYS A 69 -2.68 -18.25 -29.37
CA LYS A 69 -3.89 -19.09 -29.34
C LYS A 69 -4.83 -18.74 -28.18
N GLU A 70 -4.29 -18.41 -27.00
CA GLU A 70 -5.09 -18.01 -25.84
C GLU A 70 -5.73 -16.64 -26.08
N LEU A 71 -4.97 -15.73 -26.69
CA LEU A 71 -5.45 -14.40 -27.04
C LEU A 71 -6.55 -14.44 -28.13
N GLU A 72 -6.36 -15.25 -29.17
CA GLU A 72 -7.39 -15.53 -30.18
C GLU A 72 -8.66 -16.10 -29.53
N GLN A 73 -8.53 -16.96 -28.50
CA GLN A 73 -9.67 -17.48 -27.75
C GLN A 73 -10.40 -16.37 -26.98
N TYR A 74 -9.68 -15.52 -26.24
CA TYR A 74 -10.31 -14.41 -25.50
C TYR A 74 -11.04 -13.44 -26.43
N ILE A 75 -10.47 -13.18 -27.61
CA ILE A 75 -11.08 -12.35 -28.64
C ILE A 75 -12.35 -13.03 -29.18
N SER A 76 -12.27 -14.32 -29.48
CA SER A 76 -13.42 -15.11 -29.97
C SER A 76 -14.55 -15.13 -28.96
N ASP A 77 -14.22 -15.34 -27.67
CA ASP A 77 -15.19 -15.36 -26.58
C ASP A 77 -15.86 -13.98 -26.42
N TYR A 78 -15.10 -12.90 -26.57
CA TYR A 78 -15.66 -11.54 -26.54
C TYR A 78 -16.62 -11.29 -27.71
N ILE A 79 -16.19 -11.57 -28.95
CA ILE A 79 -17.00 -11.36 -30.15
C ILE A 79 -18.28 -12.18 -30.09
N GLY A 80 -18.18 -13.47 -29.71
CA GLY A 80 -19.34 -14.36 -29.62
C GLY A 80 -20.41 -13.93 -28.61
N ASN A 81 -20.06 -13.07 -27.65
CA ASN A 81 -20.99 -12.51 -26.68
C ASN A 81 -21.63 -11.18 -27.12
N LEU A 82 -21.27 -10.64 -28.29
CA LEU A 82 -21.88 -9.42 -28.81
C LEU A 82 -23.30 -9.69 -29.34
N PRO A 83 -24.26 -8.75 -29.20
CA PRO A 83 -25.65 -8.94 -29.63
C PRO A 83 -25.81 -9.25 -31.13
N ASP A 84 -24.89 -8.74 -31.94
CA ASP A 84 -24.90 -8.86 -33.41
C ASP A 84 -23.96 -9.97 -33.92
N ALA A 85 -23.47 -10.84 -33.03
CA ALA A 85 -22.41 -11.79 -33.36
C ALA A 85 -22.88 -12.90 -34.31
N GLN A 86 -22.03 -13.20 -35.30
CA GLN A 86 -22.18 -14.39 -36.13
C GLN A 86 -21.55 -15.58 -35.39
N ASN A 87 -22.37 -16.51 -34.91
CA ASN A 87 -21.94 -17.61 -34.03
C ASN A 87 -21.30 -18.80 -34.76
N ASP A 88 -20.77 -18.60 -35.97
CA ASP A 88 -20.06 -19.65 -36.71
C ASP A 88 -18.62 -19.78 -36.16
N PRO A 89 -18.21 -20.94 -35.61
CA PRO A 89 -16.91 -21.11 -34.99
C PRO A 89 -15.71 -20.87 -35.92
N GLU A 90 -15.83 -21.24 -37.20
CA GLU A 90 -14.72 -21.07 -38.16
C GLU A 90 -14.56 -19.59 -38.53
N VAL A 91 -15.68 -18.89 -38.70
CA VAL A 91 -15.72 -17.44 -38.96
C VAL A 91 -15.20 -16.66 -37.76
N LEU A 92 -15.66 -16.98 -36.54
CA LEU A 92 -15.20 -16.35 -35.31
C LEU A 92 -13.69 -16.50 -35.10
N GLN A 93 -13.12 -17.65 -35.44
CA GLN A 93 -11.69 -17.88 -35.30
C GLN A 93 -10.87 -17.08 -36.33
N LEU A 94 -11.33 -17.01 -37.58
CA LEU A 94 -10.70 -16.18 -38.62
C LEU A 94 -10.76 -14.69 -38.24
N ASP A 95 -11.93 -14.24 -37.78
CA ASP A 95 -12.17 -12.86 -37.33
C ASP A 95 -11.29 -12.52 -36.13
N SER A 96 -11.14 -13.43 -35.17
CA SER A 96 -10.31 -13.25 -33.98
C SER A 96 -8.84 -13.09 -34.32
N ARG A 97 -8.32 -13.90 -35.27
CA ARG A 97 -6.94 -13.79 -35.74
C ARG A 97 -6.70 -12.49 -36.51
N ALA A 98 -7.63 -12.11 -37.38
CA ALA A 98 -7.54 -10.85 -38.14
C ALA A 98 -7.57 -9.64 -37.19
N LEU A 99 -8.46 -9.67 -36.19
CA LEU A 99 -8.57 -8.67 -35.14
C LEU A 99 -7.27 -8.56 -34.35
N LEU A 100 -6.70 -9.68 -33.88
CA LEU A 100 -5.42 -9.66 -33.19
C LEU A 100 -4.30 -9.00 -34.02
N LYS A 101 -4.13 -9.41 -35.28
CA LYS A 101 -3.13 -8.82 -36.17
C LYS A 101 -3.34 -7.32 -36.37
N SER A 102 -4.60 -6.89 -36.42
CA SER A 102 -4.91 -5.46 -36.56
C SER A 102 -4.57 -4.65 -35.30
N ILE A 103 -4.78 -5.22 -34.10
CA ILE A 103 -4.39 -4.58 -32.82
C ILE A 103 -2.87 -4.46 -32.73
N GLU A 104 -2.15 -5.54 -33.07
CA GLU A 104 -0.68 -5.59 -33.06
C GLU A 104 -0.06 -4.55 -34.01
N ALA A 105 -0.52 -4.52 -35.26
CA ALA A 105 0.11 -3.72 -36.30
C ALA A 105 -0.05 -2.20 -36.12
N GLN A 106 -1.02 -1.75 -35.32
CA GLN A 106 -1.50 -0.36 -35.44
C GLN A 106 -1.57 0.40 -34.12
N HIS A 107 -1.88 -0.25 -32.99
CA HIS A 107 -2.26 0.48 -31.77
C HIS A 107 -1.07 0.62 -30.82
N GLY A 108 -0.08 -0.27 -30.96
CA GLY A 108 1.03 -0.37 -30.02
C GLY A 108 0.58 -0.67 -28.58
N LEU A 109 -0.64 -1.20 -28.40
CA LEU A 109 -1.20 -1.57 -27.10
C LEU A 109 -0.96 -3.06 -26.78
N LEU A 110 -1.10 -3.93 -27.78
CA LEU A 110 -0.64 -5.32 -27.74
C LEU A 110 0.50 -5.49 -28.74
N VAL A 111 1.53 -6.24 -28.37
CA VAL A 111 2.73 -6.43 -29.20
C VAL A 111 3.19 -7.89 -29.17
N GLU A 112 3.61 -8.41 -30.32
CA GLU A 112 4.31 -9.70 -30.39
C GLU A 112 5.76 -9.52 -29.87
N ARG A 113 6.10 -10.22 -28.79
CA ARG A 113 7.42 -10.15 -28.13
C ARG A 113 8.38 -11.23 -28.64
N ALA A 114 7.82 -12.38 -29.00
CA ALA A 114 8.50 -13.49 -29.62
C ALA A 114 7.46 -14.24 -30.46
N GLN A 115 7.91 -15.15 -31.33
CA GLN A 115 7.01 -15.88 -32.23
C GLN A 115 5.81 -16.49 -31.48
N LYS A 116 4.60 -16.00 -31.78
CA LYS A 116 3.31 -16.37 -31.19
C LYS A 116 3.17 -16.10 -29.69
N ILE A 117 3.96 -15.17 -29.15
CA ILE A 117 3.92 -14.72 -27.75
C ILE A 117 3.67 -13.22 -27.74
N TYR A 118 2.57 -12.82 -27.09
CA TYR A 118 2.10 -11.45 -27.03
C TYR A 118 2.17 -10.91 -25.60
N SER A 119 2.23 -9.59 -25.47
CA SER A 119 2.05 -8.87 -24.21
C SER A 119 1.32 -7.55 -24.46
N PHE A 120 0.83 -6.92 -23.40
CA PHE A 120 0.63 -5.47 -23.46
C PHE A 120 1.97 -4.78 -23.72
N SER A 121 1.95 -3.65 -24.42
CA SER A 121 3.17 -2.91 -24.74
C SER A 121 3.88 -2.37 -23.50
N HIS A 122 3.10 -2.06 -22.46
CA HIS A 122 3.58 -1.69 -21.15
C HIS A 122 2.65 -2.25 -20.06
N LEU A 123 3.21 -2.56 -18.89
CA LEU A 123 2.46 -3.06 -17.73
C LEU A 123 1.32 -2.10 -17.33
N THR A 124 1.59 -0.80 -17.37
CA THR A 124 0.60 0.25 -17.07
C THR A 124 -0.67 0.15 -17.91
N PHE A 125 -0.60 -0.26 -19.18
CA PHE A 125 -1.80 -0.47 -19.98
C PHE A 125 -2.59 -1.69 -19.50
N GLN A 126 -1.90 -2.78 -19.14
CA GLN A 126 -2.56 -3.95 -18.54
C GLN A 126 -3.23 -3.59 -17.21
N GLU A 127 -2.56 -2.80 -16.35
CA GLU A 127 -3.11 -2.32 -15.08
C GLU A 127 -4.33 -1.40 -15.30
N TYR A 128 -4.23 -0.43 -16.20
CA TYR A 128 -5.33 0.46 -16.57
C TYR A 128 -6.55 -0.28 -17.11
N PHE A 129 -6.35 -1.18 -18.09
CA PHE A 129 -7.45 -1.93 -18.67
C PHE A 129 -8.08 -2.91 -17.68
N THR A 130 -7.29 -3.46 -16.76
CA THR A 130 -7.77 -4.27 -15.62
C THR A 130 -8.63 -3.44 -14.69
N ALA A 131 -8.14 -2.27 -14.24
CA ALA A 131 -8.90 -1.36 -13.40
C ALA A 131 -10.21 -0.91 -14.06
N ARG A 132 -10.15 -0.52 -15.33
CA ARG A 132 -11.33 -0.17 -16.12
C ARG A 132 -12.33 -1.32 -16.18
N LYS A 133 -11.88 -2.56 -16.38
CA LYS A 133 -12.78 -3.73 -16.43
C LYS A 133 -13.53 -3.93 -15.11
N ILE A 134 -12.84 -3.75 -13.99
CA ILE A 134 -13.44 -3.85 -12.66
C ILE A 134 -14.49 -2.75 -12.48
N VAL A 135 -14.14 -1.50 -12.80
CA VAL A 135 -15.04 -0.34 -12.64
C VAL A 135 -16.33 -0.48 -13.45
N ILE A 136 -16.25 -0.94 -14.71
CA ILE A 136 -17.46 -1.11 -15.54
C ILE A 136 -18.31 -2.31 -15.14
N SER A 137 -17.74 -3.27 -14.40
CA SER A 137 -18.44 -4.46 -13.93
C SER A 137 -19.06 -4.24 -12.54
N CYS A 138 -18.57 -3.28 -11.76
CA CYS A 138 -19.04 -3.00 -10.40
C CYS A 138 -20.16 -1.95 -10.36
N ASN A 139 -21.03 -2.04 -9.36
CA ASN A 139 -21.89 -0.96 -8.91
C ASN A 139 -21.21 -0.26 -7.71
N PRO A 140 -20.80 1.01 -7.84
CA PRO A 140 -20.06 1.72 -6.79
C PRO A 140 -20.86 1.94 -5.49
N TYR A 141 -22.18 1.76 -5.52
CA TYR A 141 -23.07 2.01 -4.38
C TYR A 141 -23.46 0.74 -3.61
N VAL A 142 -22.96 -0.44 -4.00
CA VAL A 142 -23.32 -1.73 -3.39
C VAL A 142 -22.07 -2.45 -2.92
N SER A 143 -22.01 -2.76 -1.63
CA SER A 143 -20.85 -3.37 -0.97
C SER A 143 -20.78 -4.90 -1.12
N GLU A 144 -21.90 -5.60 -1.29
CA GLU A 144 -21.99 -7.06 -1.29
C GLU A 144 -21.70 -7.73 -2.65
N GLN A 145 -21.06 -7.03 -3.58
CA GLN A 145 -20.87 -7.55 -4.94
C GLN A 145 -19.67 -8.51 -5.05
N GLN A 146 -19.87 -9.58 -5.82
CA GLN A 146 -18.83 -10.57 -6.13
C GLN A 146 -17.60 -9.95 -6.79
N ASP A 147 -17.76 -8.88 -7.57
CA ASP A 147 -16.66 -8.22 -8.27
C ASP A 147 -15.71 -7.49 -7.31
N TRP A 148 -16.22 -6.93 -6.20
CA TRP A 148 -15.36 -6.39 -5.15
C TRP A 148 -14.54 -7.48 -4.46
N GLN A 149 -15.07 -8.70 -4.35
CA GLN A 149 -14.36 -9.83 -3.73
C GLN A 149 -13.09 -10.20 -4.48
N ILE A 150 -13.09 -10.05 -5.82
CA ILE A 150 -11.88 -10.23 -6.63
C ILE A 150 -10.81 -9.26 -6.15
N LEU A 151 -11.13 -7.97 -6.05
CA LEU A 151 -10.17 -6.95 -5.69
C LEU A 151 -9.73 -7.08 -4.22
N ILE A 152 -10.69 -7.25 -3.29
CA ILE A 152 -10.45 -7.39 -1.85
C ILE A 152 -9.52 -8.58 -1.55
N GLY A 153 -9.70 -9.72 -2.23
CA GLY A 153 -8.84 -10.89 -2.09
C GLY A 153 -7.38 -10.67 -2.52
N LYS A 154 -7.08 -9.53 -3.15
CA LYS A 154 -5.77 -9.16 -3.69
C LYS A 154 -5.08 -8.05 -2.92
N ILE A 155 -5.65 -7.59 -1.80
CA ILE A 155 -5.13 -6.45 -1.02
C ILE A 155 -3.69 -6.60 -0.52
N THR A 156 -3.23 -7.84 -0.33
CA THR A 156 -1.86 -8.14 0.12
C THR A 156 -0.90 -8.45 -1.05
N GLU A 157 -1.40 -8.50 -2.29
CA GLU A 157 -0.61 -8.76 -3.49
C GLU A 157 -0.06 -7.45 -4.08
N LYS A 158 1.25 -7.20 -3.91
CA LYS A 158 1.92 -5.96 -4.37
C LYS A 158 1.63 -5.60 -5.84
N ARG A 159 1.49 -6.59 -6.72
CA ARG A 159 1.21 -6.39 -8.15
C ARG A 159 -0.12 -5.69 -8.40
N TRP A 160 -1.10 -5.85 -7.52
CA TRP A 160 -2.43 -5.23 -7.67
C TRP A 160 -2.47 -3.78 -7.20
N ARG A 161 -1.41 -3.29 -6.56
CA ARG A 161 -1.39 -1.95 -5.94
C ARG A 161 -1.82 -0.84 -6.90
N GLU A 162 -1.27 -0.81 -8.12
CA GLU A 162 -1.64 0.23 -9.11
C GLU A 162 -3.08 0.05 -9.61
N VAL A 163 -3.57 -1.18 -9.73
CA VAL A 163 -4.97 -1.46 -10.09
C VAL A 163 -5.92 -0.87 -9.04
N PHE A 164 -5.63 -1.05 -7.75
CA PHE A 164 -6.43 -0.44 -6.67
C PHE A 164 -6.48 1.09 -6.78
N LEU A 165 -5.33 1.75 -6.96
CA LEU A 165 -5.25 3.21 -7.11
C LEU A 165 -6.05 3.69 -8.32
N LEU A 166 -5.92 3.00 -9.46
CA LEU A 166 -6.67 3.35 -10.67
C LEU A 166 -8.17 3.12 -10.50
N VAL A 167 -8.59 2.03 -9.84
CA VAL A 167 -10.01 1.78 -9.56
C VAL A 167 -10.59 2.89 -8.71
N VAL A 168 -9.96 3.28 -7.60
CA VAL A 168 -10.52 4.34 -6.72
C VAL A 168 -10.56 5.71 -7.42
N GLU A 169 -9.60 6.02 -8.29
CA GLU A 169 -9.61 7.24 -9.10
C GLU A 169 -10.72 7.25 -10.16
N MET A 170 -11.08 6.08 -10.72
CA MET A 170 -12.09 5.95 -11.77
C MET A 170 -13.53 5.88 -11.25
N LEU A 171 -13.74 5.59 -9.97
CA LEU A 171 -15.08 5.43 -9.41
C LEU A 171 -15.74 6.81 -9.16
N PRO A 172 -17.06 6.93 -9.43
CA PRO A 172 -17.79 8.14 -9.07
C PRO A 172 -17.92 8.34 -7.55
N SER A 173 -17.78 7.26 -6.77
CA SER A 173 -17.63 7.30 -5.31
C SER A 173 -16.78 6.10 -4.86
N ALA A 174 -15.79 6.34 -4.02
CA ALA A 174 -14.88 5.33 -3.48
C ALA A 174 -15.29 4.83 -2.08
N ASP A 175 -16.34 5.38 -1.48
CA ASP A 175 -16.77 5.13 -0.10
C ASP A 175 -16.97 3.63 0.19
N CYS A 176 -17.75 2.94 -0.65
CA CYS A 176 -18.03 1.51 -0.46
C CYS A 176 -16.76 0.66 -0.57
N LEU A 177 -15.96 0.88 -1.62
CA LEU A 177 -14.73 0.11 -1.85
C LEU A 177 -13.72 0.34 -0.72
N LEU A 178 -13.47 1.59 -0.32
CA LEU A 178 -12.50 1.91 0.73
C LEU A 178 -12.94 1.39 2.10
N SER A 179 -14.25 1.37 2.37
CA SER A 179 -14.80 0.73 3.57
C SER A 179 -14.58 -0.79 3.56
N LEU A 180 -14.76 -1.45 2.42
CA LEU A 180 -14.49 -2.90 2.27
C LEU A 180 -13.00 -3.22 2.40
N ILE A 181 -12.14 -2.41 1.80
CA ILE A 181 -10.67 -2.51 1.94
C ILE A 181 -10.30 -2.41 3.42
N LYS A 182 -10.85 -1.42 4.14
CA LYS A 182 -10.63 -1.25 5.58
C LYS A 182 -11.08 -2.48 6.38
N GLN A 183 -12.29 -2.99 6.13
CA GLN A 183 -12.79 -4.20 6.80
C GLN A 183 -11.89 -5.41 6.55
N GLN A 184 -11.40 -5.58 5.32
CA GLN A 184 -10.49 -6.68 4.99
C GLN A 184 -9.13 -6.53 5.68
N ILE A 185 -8.61 -5.31 5.79
CA ILE A 185 -7.37 -5.02 6.54
C ILE A 185 -7.56 -5.40 8.01
N ASP A 186 -8.66 -5.00 8.62
CA ASP A 186 -8.96 -5.31 10.03
C ASP A 186 -9.07 -6.84 10.24
N ALA A 187 -9.70 -7.54 9.29
CA ALA A 187 -9.83 -8.99 9.32
C ALA A 187 -8.49 -9.74 9.28
N LEU A 188 -7.41 -9.15 8.75
CA LEU A 188 -6.07 -9.78 8.71
C LEU A 188 -5.54 -10.11 10.11
N LEU A 189 -5.85 -9.26 11.10
CA LEU A 189 -5.36 -9.43 12.48
C LEU A 189 -6.46 -9.78 13.48
N ALA A 190 -7.73 -9.84 13.04
CA ALA A 190 -8.89 -9.96 13.93
C ALA A 190 -8.88 -11.22 14.82
N THR A 191 -8.33 -12.32 14.32
CA THR A 191 -8.37 -13.63 15.00
C THR A 191 -7.16 -13.90 15.90
N ASP A 192 -6.08 -13.11 15.79
CA ASP A 192 -4.87 -13.30 16.58
C ASP A 192 -4.90 -12.40 17.83
N GLU A 193 -5.10 -13.02 18.99
CA GLU A 193 -5.21 -12.32 20.28
C GLU A 193 -3.98 -11.46 20.59
N LYS A 194 -2.78 -11.93 20.24
CA LYS A 194 -1.53 -11.24 20.56
C LYS A 194 -1.35 -10.00 19.68
N LEU A 195 -1.73 -10.09 18.40
CA LEU A 195 -1.77 -8.95 17.49
C LEU A 195 -2.85 -7.93 17.92
N GLN A 196 -4.00 -8.41 18.42
CA GLN A 196 -5.01 -7.52 19.01
C GLN A 196 -4.53 -6.82 20.28
N GLN A 197 -3.84 -7.52 21.18
CA GLN A 197 -3.21 -6.92 22.37
C GLN A 197 -2.16 -5.87 21.99
N PHE A 198 -1.39 -6.13 20.93
CA PHE A 198 -0.47 -5.15 20.36
C PHE A 198 -1.20 -3.89 19.88
N LEU A 199 -2.29 -4.04 19.10
CA LEU A 199 -3.08 -2.88 18.65
C LEU A 199 -3.76 -2.13 19.81
N CYS A 200 -4.18 -2.84 20.87
CA CYS A 200 -4.64 -2.22 22.11
C CYS A 200 -3.55 -1.34 22.72
N TRP A 201 -2.32 -1.86 22.83
CA TRP A 201 -1.18 -1.09 23.32
C TRP A 201 -0.88 0.11 22.43
N VAL A 202 -0.85 -0.06 21.09
CA VAL A 202 -0.66 1.04 20.13
C VAL A 202 -1.70 2.13 20.38
N ASN A 203 -2.98 1.79 20.49
CA ASN A 203 -4.06 2.74 20.75
C ASN A 203 -3.89 3.44 22.11
N GLN A 204 -3.60 2.71 23.18
CA GLN A 204 -3.41 3.27 24.52
C GLN A 204 -2.22 4.24 24.57
N LYS A 205 -1.06 3.81 24.04
CA LYS A 205 0.16 4.62 24.04
C LYS A 205 -0.03 5.91 23.25
N SER A 206 -0.67 5.80 22.10
CA SER A 206 -0.94 6.95 21.24
C SER A 206 -2.03 7.90 21.79
N CYS A 207 -2.90 7.46 22.71
CA CYS A 207 -3.77 8.34 23.51
C CYS A 207 -3.07 8.98 24.71
N SER A 208 -1.93 8.43 25.16
CA SER A 208 -1.22 8.92 26.36
C SER A 208 -0.40 10.20 26.11
N VAL A 209 -0.13 10.52 24.84
CA VAL A 209 0.65 11.71 24.44
C VAL A 209 -0.25 12.81 23.91
N GLN A 210 0.10 14.05 24.21
CA GLN A 210 -0.62 15.24 23.75
C GLN A 210 0.19 15.95 22.67
N VAL A 211 -0.20 15.76 21.41
CA VAL A 211 0.55 16.25 20.24
C VAL A 211 -0.41 16.86 19.21
N PRO A 212 0.05 17.84 18.40
CA PRO A 212 -0.81 18.56 17.45
C PRO A 212 -1.12 17.76 16.16
N PHE A 213 -0.85 16.45 16.14
CA PHE A 213 -1.04 15.59 14.98
C PHE A 213 -2.32 14.77 15.07
N LYS A 214 -2.84 14.33 13.92
CA LYS A 214 -3.97 13.38 13.89
C LYS A 214 -3.63 12.12 14.68
N ARG A 215 -4.58 11.63 15.49
CA ARG A 215 -4.44 10.39 16.28
C ARG A 215 -3.96 9.21 15.45
N THR A 216 -4.38 9.12 14.19
CA THR A 216 -4.01 8.03 13.27
C THR A 216 -2.54 8.05 12.90
N ALA A 217 -1.97 9.23 12.66
CA ALA A 217 -0.53 9.37 12.44
C ALA A 217 0.26 8.99 13.70
N VAL A 218 -0.24 9.37 14.88
CA VAL A 218 0.38 8.96 16.16
C VAL A 218 0.28 7.44 16.39
N ARG A 219 -0.81 6.78 16.01
CA ARG A 219 -0.90 5.30 16.03
C ARG A 219 0.13 4.67 15.10
N ALA A 220 0.25 5.18 13.87
CA ALA A 220 1.24 4.69 12.91
C ALA A 220 2.67 4.86 13.44
N PHE A 221 2.98 6.01 14.04
CA PHE A 221 4.28 6.24 14.68
C PHE A 221 4.60 5.17 15.74
N TYR A 222 3.72 4.91 16.70
CA TYR A 222 3.99 3.88 17.72
C TYR A 222 3.92 2.45 17.19
N PHE A 223 3.16 2.21 16.13
CA PHE A 223 3.17 0.94 15.42
C PHE A 223 4.56 0.69 14.82
N ASP A 224 5.10 1.65 14.05
CA ASP A 224 6.43 1.58 13.43
C ASP A 224 7.52 1.41 14.50
N LEU A 225 7.44 2.22 15.55
CA LEU A 225 8.43 2.26 16.64
C LEU A 225 8.57 0.93 17.38
N ALA A 226 7.45 0.21 17.58
CA ALA A 226 7.45 -1.05 18.30
C ALA A 226 7.93 -2.24 17.44
N VAL A 227 7.90 -2.11 16.11
CA VAL A 227 8.28 -3.17 15.17
C VAL A 227 9.76 -3.07 14.77
N ALA A 228 10.33 -1.87 14.72
CA ALA A 228 11.70 -1.67 14.26
C ALA A 228 12.81 -2.37 15.07
N PRO A 229 12.73 -2.50 16.42
CA PRO A 229 13.70 -3.30 17.18
C PRO A 229 13.65 -4.81 16.89
N ALA A 230 12.59 -5.31 16.23
CA ALA A 230 12.42 -6.72 15.89
C ALA A 230 12.95 -7.08 14.48
N SER A 231 13.30 -6.08 13.65
CA SER A 231 13.94 -6.28 12.35
C SER A 231 15.46 -6.29 12.50
N ASN A 232 16.04 -7.49 12.56
CA ASN A 232 17.48 -7.77 12.77
C ASN A 232 18.44 -7.28 11.65
N HIS A 233 18.06 -6.29 10.83
CA HIS A 233 18.74 -6.01 9.56
C HIS A 233 19.24 -4.58 9.34
N SER A 234 19.14 -3.67 10.32
CA SER A 234 19.94 -2.44 10.33
C SER A 234 20.00 -1.84 11.74
N PRO A 235 21.18 -1.37 12.21
CA PRO A 235 21.29 -0.56 13.44
C PRO A 235 20.73 0.86 13.26
N ASP A 236 20.55 1.30 12.02
CA ASP A 236 19.78 2.49 11.70
C ASP A 236 18.32 2.08 11.78
N LEU A 237 17.60 2.69 12.73
CA LEU A 237 16.15 2.59 12.84
C LEU A 237 15.56 3.23 11.58
N ASP A 238 15.57 2.49 10.47
CA ASP A 238 14.86 2.81 9.23
C ASP A 238 13.35 2.56 9.49
N CYS A 239 12.86 3.09 10.62
CA CYS A 239 11.47 3.46 10.83
C CYS A 239 11.18 4.49 9.76
N SER A 240 10.92 4.03 8.54
CA SER A 240 10.29 4.87 7.56
C SER A 240 8.93 5.19 8.16
N LEU A 241 8.80 6.34 8.83
CA LEU A 241 7.56 6.88 9.43
C LEU A 241 6.55 7.26 8.32
N ASN A 242 6.58 6.51 7.22
CA ASN A 242 5.87 6.69 5.98
C ASN A 242 4.37 6.63 6.23
N LEU A 243 3.88 5.69 7.04
CA LEU A 243 2.46 5.64 7.38
C LEU A 243 2.03 6.86 8.19
N ALA A 244 2.83 7.29 9.18
CA ALA A 244 2.50 8.47 9.98
C ALA A 244 2.39 9.72 9.09
N PHE A 245 3.36 9.93 8.20
CA PHE A 245 3.35 11.02 7.23
C PHE A 245 2.18 10.94 6.23
N LYS A 246 1.85 9.73 5.76
CA LYS A 246 0.69 9.54 4.86
C LYS A 246 -0.63 9.85 5.56
N PHE A 247 -0.77 9.56 6.85
CA PHE A 247 -2.01 9.85 7.57
C PHE A 247 -2.14 11.32 8.00
N ASP A 248 -1.03 12.01 8.21
CA ASP A 248 -1.01 13.44 8.48
C ASP A 248 0.23 14.05 7.83
N SER A 249 0.03 14.84 6.77
CA SER A 249 1.13 15.51 6.06
C SER A 249 1.89 16.52 6.92
N ASN A 250 1.29 16.97 8.04
CA ASN A 250 1.96 17.82 9.00
C ASN A 250 2.80 17.01 10.01
N PHE A 251 2.74 15.67 9.96
CA PHE A 251 3.59 14.78 10.76
C PHE A 251 5.03 14.89 10.27
N ILE A 252 5.68 15.96 10.69
CA ILE A 252 7.05 16.28 10.37
C ILE A 252 7.90 15.76 11.53
N PHE A 253 8.58 14.64 11.30
CA PHE A 253 9.59 14.09 12.18
C PHE A 253 10.93 14.21 11.44
N HIS A 254 11.53 15.40 11.47
CA HIS A 254 12.81 15.68 10.83
C HIS A 254 13.98 15.35 11.76
N ASP A 255 15.14 15.04 11.17
CA ASP A 255 16.44 14.98 11.86
C ASP A 255 16.78 16.33 12.53
N ASP A 256 16.21 17.45 12.05
CA ASP A 256 16.21 18.73 12.75
C ASP A 256 15.15 18.72 13.87
N PHE A 257 15.57 18.09 14.97
CA PHE A 257 14.88 17.80 16.23
C PHE A 257 14.17 18.95 16.98
N ASP A 258 14.09 20.16 16.42
CA ASP A 258 13.59 21.36 17.10
C ASP A 258 12.08 21.60 16.95
N LEU A 259 11.43 20.97 15.96
CA LEU A 259 9.99 21.18 15.67
C LEU A 259 9.11 19.99 16.06
N SER A 260 9.71 18.86 16.43
CA SER A 260 8.97 17.64 16.80
C SER A 260 8.43 17.75 18.23
N PRO A 261 7.19 17.27 18.51
CA PRO A 261 6.68 17.22 19.87
C PRO A 261 7.60 16.44 20.80
N VAL A 262 7.90 17.05 21.94
CA VAL A 262 8.86 16.59 22.95
C VAL A 262 8.65 15.12 23.33
N ASP A 263 7.40 14.70 23.53
CA ASP A 263 7.07 13.31 23.88
C ASP A 263 7.42 12.28 22.79
N LEU A 264 7.17 12.61 21.50
CA LEU A 264 7.46 11.69 20.40
C LEU A 264 8.96 11.60 20.16
N LYS A 265 9.66 12.74 20.26
CA LYS A 265 11.12 12.79 20.17
C LYS A 265 11.76 11.91 21.23
N LEU A 266 11.35 12.05 22.49
CA LEU A 266 11.84 11.21 23.57
C LEU A 266 11.62 9.71 23.30
N ASP A 267 10.39 9.34 22.94
CA ASP A 267 10.06 7.93 22.73
C ASP A 267 10.79 7.33 21.53
N PHE A 268 11.02 8.13 20.50
CA PHE A 268 11.87 7.76 19.36
C PHE A 268 13.31 7.51 19.79
N CYS A 269 13.95 8.48 20.45
CA CYS A 269 15.33 8.36 20.92
C CYS A 269 15.51 7.12 21.80
N LEU A 270 14.64 6.93 22.80
CA LEU A 270 14.71 5.77 23.69
C LEU A 270 14.56 4.43 22.94
N SER A 271 13.69 4.37 21.93
CA SER A 271 13.50 3.16 21.15
C SER A 271 14.65 2.90 20.18
N ALA A 272 15.22 3.94 19.58
CA ALA A 272 16.42 3.85 18.75
C ALA A 272 17.62 3.35 19.57
N THR A 273 17.83 3.91 20.76
CA THR A 273 18.85 3.44 21.71
C THR A 273 18.63 1.98 22.09
N LEU A 274 17.38 1.57 22.36
CA LEU A 274 17.08 0.16 22.66
C LEU A 274 17.41 -0.74 21.46
N ALA A 275 17.04 -0.34 20.24
CA ALA A 275 17.30 -1.12 19.03
C ALA A 275 18.82 -1.30 18.80
N HIS A 276 19.59 -0.23 18.97
CA HIS A 276 21.04 -0.27 18.87
C HIS A 276 21.65 -1.24 19.91
N ALA A 277 21.20 -1.13 21.17
CA ALA A 277 21.59 -1.98 22.29
C ALA A 277 21.26 -3.47 22.09
N ILE A 278 20.13 -3.79 21.44
CA ILE A 278 19.77 -5.16 21.07
C ILE A 278 20.67 -5.70 19.97
N ASN A 279 21.03 -4.86 18.99
CA ASN A 279 21.91 -5.22 17.87
C ASN A 279 23.40 -5.26 18.23
N GLY A 280 23.71 -5.19 19.52
CA GLY A 280 25.07 -5.36 19.99
C GLY A 280 25.90 -4.08 19.97
N GLY A 281 25.33 -2.91 19.72
CA GLY A 281 26.02 -1.62 19.80
C GLY A 281 25.46 -0.74 20.92
N ILE A 282 26.16 0.31 21.29
CA ILE A 282 25.55 1.47 21.99
C ILE A 282 26.03 2.71 21.23
N ASP A 283 25.15 3.67 21.00
CA ASP A 283 25.49 4.94 20.39
C ASP A 283 26.27 5.83 21.39
N PRO A 284 27.45 6.39 21.04
CA PRO A 284 28.16 7.36 21.87
C PRO A 284 27.32 8.58 22.25
N ASP A 285 26.35 8.94 21.40
CA ASP A 285 25.36 9.99 21.65
C ASP A 285 24.19 9.48 22.51
N PHE A 286 24.45 8.54 23.43
CA PHE A 286 23.57 8.18 24.57
C PHE A 286 23.40 9.40 25.50
N VAL A 287 22.87 10.50 24.99
CA VAL A 287 22.66 11.71 25.75
C VAL A 287 21.28 11.59 26.36
N THR A 288 21.28 11.43 27.68
CA THR A 288 20.10 11.66 28.50
C THR A 288 19.42 12.94 28.01
N PRO A 289 18.15 12.87 27.58
CA PRO A 289 17.45 14.04 27.09
C PRO A 289 17.62 15.21 28.07
N ASP A 290 17.93 16.40 27.56
CA ASP A 290 18.04 17.61 28.38
C ASP A 290 16.83 17.76 29.31
N PHE A 291 17.04 18.38 30.48
CA PHE A 291 16.25 18.47 31.73
C PHE A 291 14.71 18.69 31.68
N GLU A 292 14.04 18.59 30.52
CA GLU A 292 12.62 18.89 30.33
C GLU A 292 11.66 17.69 30.55
N PHE A 293 12.16 16.53 30.99
CA PHE A 293 11.36 15.29 31.07
C PHE A 293 11.10 14.80 32.51
N ASP A 294 10.37 13.69 32.63
CA ASP A 294 10.15 12.98 33.91
C ASP A 294 11.47 12.80 34.66
N PHE A 295 11.63 13.59 35.73
CA PHE A 295 12.85 13.64 36.54
C PHE A 295 13.27 12.26 37.04
N ASN A 296 12.32 11.37 37.32
CA ASN A 296 12.62 10.03 37.78
C ASN A 296 13.21 9.14 36.68
N LEU A 297 12.71 9.31 35.44
CA LEU A 297 13.28 8.63 34.28
C LEU A 297 14.69 9.15 34.02
N TRP A 298 14.86 10.47 33.97
CA TRP A 298 16.16 11.10 33.76
C TRP A 298 17.21 10.63 34.77
N GLN A 299 16.88 10.65 36.07
CA GLN A 299 17.80 10.18 37.11
C GLN A 299 18.12 8.68 36.99
N SER A 300 17.16 7.87 36.52
CA SER A 300 17.38 6.45 36.33
C SER A 300 18.25 6.16 35.11
N LEU A 301 18.11 6.95 34.04
CA LEU A 301 18.96 6.87 32.85
C LEU A 301 20.40 7.29 33.16
N GLN A 302 20.59 8.38 33.92
CA GLN A 302 21.92 8.83 34.35
C GLN A 302 22.66 7.75 35.15
N LYS A 303 21.98 7.07 36.09
CA LYS A 303 22.58 5.95 36.83
C LYS A 303 22.98 4.78 35.94
N LEU A 304 22.24 4.56 34.85
CA LEU A 304 22.52 3.51 33.90
C LEU A 304 23.69 3.87 32.97
N GLU A 305 23.84 5.16 32.66
CA GLU A 305 24.98 5.72 31.94
C GLU A 305 26.29 5.53 32.73
N GLU A 306 26.25 5.78 34.05
CA GLU A 306 27.39 5.60 34.96
C GLU A 306 27.90 4.15 35.04
N GLU A 307 27.11 3.15 34.61
CA GLU A 307 27.55 1.74 34.53
C GLU A 307 28.50 1.50 33.34
N MET A 308 28.55 2.41 32.36
CA MET A 308 29.38 2.29 31.17
C MET A 308 30.77 2.91 31.39
N PRO A 309 31.85 2.27 30.89
CA PRO A 309 33.16 2.89 30.87
C PRO A 309 33.21 4.05 29.86
N ASP A 310 34.22 4.93 29.99
CA ASP A 310 34.47 5.99 29.03
C ASP A 310 34.57 5.43 27.59
N TRP A 311 33.76 5.96 26.69
CA TRP A 311 33.71 5.64 25.27
C TRP A 311 35.08 5.73 24.58
N ASN A 312 35.94 6.64 25.05
CA ASN A 312 37.29 6.83 24.50
C ASN A 312 38.26 5.71 24.93
N ALA A 313 37.90 4.90 25.94
CA ALA A 313 38.68 3.78 26.40
C ALA A 313 38.30 2.48 25.66
N HIS A 314 38.53 2.44 24.34
CA HIS A 314 38.09 1.37 23.44
C HIS A 314 38.27 -0.07 23.99
N LEU A 315 39.44 -0.40 24.55
CA LEU A 315 39.70 -1.74 25.10
C LEU A 315 38.82 -2.10 26.32
N LEU A 316 38.53 -1.12 27.19
CA LEU A 316 37.64 -1.32 28.34
C LEU A 316 36.19 -1.38 27.89
N PHE A 317 35.82 -0.56 26.91
CA PHE A 317 34.49 -0.52 26.33
C PHE A 317 34.15 -1.84 25.61
N ASP A 318 35.02 -2.34 24.72
CA ASP A 318 34.84 -3.61 24.01
C ASP A 318 34.65 -4.79 24.98
N LYS A 319 35.46 -4.82 26.05
CA LYS A 319 35.35 -5.84 27.10
C LYS A 319 34.03 -5.70 27.86
N TRP A 320 33.67 -4.49 28.27
CA TRP A 320 32.43 -4.24 28.97
C TRP A 320 31.21 -4.61 28.12
N GLN A 321 31.23 -4.27 26.83
CA GLN A 321 30.17 -4.58 25.87
C GLN A 321 29.96 -6.09 25.74
N THR A 322 31.05 -6.86 25.69
CA THR A 322 30.98 -8.33 25.63
C THR A 322 30.41 -8.95 26.91
N GLU A 323 30.73 -8.37 28.08
CA GLU A 323 30.40 -8.96 29.38
C GLU A 323 29.07 -8.45 29.99
N ASN A 324 28.65 -7.22 29.68
CA ASN A 324 27.60 -6.50 30.41
C ASN A 324 26.45 -5.97 29.54
N LEU A 325 26.63 -5.86 28.20
CA LEU A 325 25.64 -5.22 27.33
C LEU A 325 24.25 -5.84 27.46
N GLN A 326 24.13 -7.16 27.48
CA GLN A 326 22.82 -7.82 27.59
C GLN A 326 22.09 -7.45 28.89
N ALA A 327 22.79 -7.43 30.02
CA ALA A 327 22.20 -7.07 31.30
C ALA A 327 21.81 -5.59 31.34
N TRP A 328 22.67 -4.73 30.76
CA TRP A 328 22.40 -3.31 30.61
C TRP A 328 21.16 -3.05 29.74
N THR A 329 21.03 -3.73 28.59
CA THR A 329 19.90 -3.62 27.67
C THR A 329 18.58 -4.01 28.34
N GLU A 330 18.55 -5.06 29.17
CA GLU A 330 17.32 -5.42 29.89
C GLU A 330 16.97 -4.43 31.02
N LYS A 331 17.97 -3.85 31.70
CA LYS A 331 17.74 -2.75 32.65
C LYS A 331 17.17 -1.53 31.93
N PHE A 332 17.77 -1.12 30.82
CA PHE A 332 17.30 -0.01 29.98
C PHE A 332 15.87 -0.25 29.51
N ARG A 333 15.59 -1.43 28.93
CA ARG A 333 14.24 -1.85 28.51
C ARG A 333 13.23 -1.75 29.65
N SER A 334 13.57 -2.26 30.82
CA SER A 334 12.70 -2.22 32.00
C SER A 334 12.37 -0.78 32.43
N LEU A 335 13.34 0.14 32.35
CA LEU A 335 13.13 1.55 32.66
C LEU A 335 12.17 2.21 31.66
N ILE A 336 12.39 2.04 30.35
CA ILE A 336 11.55 2.68 29.33
C ILE A 336 10.14 2.08 29.27
N ILE A 337 9.98 0.79 29.55
CA ILE A 337 8.65 0.18 29.72
C ILE A 337 7.93 0.82 30.91
N LYS A 338 8.61 0.95 32.05
CA LYS A 338 8.01 1.49 33.28
C LYS A 338 7.59 2.96 33.13
N HIS A 339 8.45 3.80 32.58
CA HIS A 339 8.24 5.25 32.55
C HIS A 339 7.52 5.74 31.30
N ARG A 340 7.70 5.06 30.16
CA ARG A 340 7.18 5.51 28.85
C ARG A 340 6.25 4.50 28.20
N ASN A 341 6.12 3.29 28.73
CA ASN A 341 5.30 2.21 28.18
C ASN A 341 5.67 1.89 26.71
N ILE A 342 6.97 1.86 26.40
CA ILE A 342 7.55 1.52 25.08
C ILE A 342 8.68 0.50 25.25
N GLY A 343 9.15 -0.09 24.14
CA GLY A 343 10.28 -1.04 24.16
C GLY A 343 9.91 -2.49 24.55
N HIS A 344 8.62 -2.81 24.54
CA HIS A 344 8.12 -4.15 24.83
C HIS A 344 8.68 -5.19 23.85
N ASN A 345 9.19 -6.30 24.38
CA ASN A 345 9.54 -7.46 23.56
C ASN A 345 8.30 -8.31 23.33
N TRP A 346 7.61 -8.06 22.22
CA TRP A 346 6.40 -8.79 21.87
C TRP A 346 6.64 -10.25 21.51
N GLN A 347 7.85 -10.68 21.14
CA GLN A 347 8.14 -12.08 20.78
C GLN A 347 7.18 -12.66 19.71
N PHE A 348 6.93 -11.93 18.62
CA PHE A 348 6.08 -12.41 17.53
C PHE A 348 6.71 -13.61 16.82
N ASN A 349 5.90 -14.63 16.51
CA ASN A 349 6.34 -15.75 15.70
C ASN A 349 6.41 -15.36 14.20
N GLU A 350 6.95 -16.23 13.35
CA GLU A 350 7.13 -15.93 11.92
C GLU A 350 5.79 -15.73 11.17
N GLU A 351 4.72 -16.42 11.55
CA GLU A 351 3.39 -16.23 10.97
C GLU A 351 2.82 -14.84 11.31
N GLN A 352 2.96 -14.43 12.57
CA GLN A 352 2.57 -13.11 13.06
C GLN A 352 3.36 -11.98 12.38
N LYS A 353 4.68 -12.16 12.20
CA LYS A 353 5.50 -11.20 11.45
C LYS A 353 5.03 -11.08 10.00
N LYS A 354 4.68 -12.19 9.35
CA LYS A 354 4.13 -12.19 7.98
C LYS A 354 2.79 -11.45 7.92
N LEU A 355 1.88 -11.72 8.87
CA LEU A 355 0.60 -11.02 8.97
C LEU A 355 0.80 -9.52 9.20
N PHE A 356 1.77 -9.12 10.03
CA PHE A 356 2.11 -7.71 10.21
C PHE A 356 2.58 -7.04 8.92
N HIS A 357 3.47 -7.66 8.16
CA HIS A 357 3.90 -7.11 6.88
C HIS A 357 2.73 -6.95 5.90
N GLN A 358 1.84 -7.94 5.85
CA GLN A 358 0.62 -7.86 5.03
C GLN A 358 -0.30 -6.74 5.47
N TYR A 359 -0.56 -6.64 6.78
CA TYR A 359 -1.38 -5.58 7.38
C TYR A 359 -0.78 -4.20 7.13
N TYR A 360 0.53 -4.04 7.30
CA TYR A 360 1.24 -2.80 7.08
C TYR A 360 1.16 -2.34 5.62
N SER A 361 1.52 -3.21 4.67
CA SER A 361 1.44 -2.92 3.24
C SER A 361 0.01 -2.62 2.78
N ALA A 362 -1.00 -3.28 3.36
CA ALA A 362 -2.39 -3.02 3.05
C ALA A 362 -2.88 -1.66 3.61
N ASN A 363 -2.46 -1.28 4.82
CA ASN A 363 -2.70 0.07 5.37
C ASN A 363 -2.00 1.15 4.54
N GLU A 364 -0.80 0.87 4.03
CA GLU A 364 -0.09 1.78 3.14
C GLU A 364 -0.87 2.02 1.84
N LEU A 365 -1.35 0.95 1.20
CA LEU A 365 -2.21 1.03 0.03
C LEU A 365 -3.49 1.84 0.33
N LEU A 366 -4.17 1.57 1.45
CA LEU A 366 -5.38 2.31 1.83
C LEU A 366 -5.09 3.80 2.05
N ALA A 367 -3.97 4.14 2.70
CA ALA A 367 -3.54 5.52 2.87
C ALA A 367 -3.30 6.21 1.51
N ASP A 368 -2.63 5.52 0.58
CA ASP A 368 -2.40 6.02 -0.78
C ASP A 368 -3.71 6.21 -1.54
N CYS A 369 -4.69 5.31 -1.38
CA CYS A 369 -6.01 5.47 -1.97
C CYS A 369 -6.75 6.69 -1.41
N ILE A 370 -6.76 6.90 -0.08
CA ILE A 370 -7.44 8.03 0.58
C ILE A 370 -6.81 9.38 0.17
N ASN A 371 -5.49 9.39 -0.02
CA ASN A 371 -4.72 10.56 -0.42
C ASN A 371 -4.68 10.78 -1.94
N SER A 372 -5.22 9.85 -2.73
CA SER A 372 -5.42 10.03 -4.17
C SER A 372 -6.52 11.05 -4.46
N THR A 373 -6.71 11.36 -5.74
CA THR A 373 -7.78 12.24 -6.22
C THR A 373 -9.16 11.57 -6.28
N CYS A 374 -9.34 10.44 -5.59
CA CYS A 374 -10.61 9.70 -5.56
C CYS A 374 -11.78 10.50 -4.94
N CYS A 375 -12.99 10.16 -5.38
CA CYS A 375 -14.23 10.72 -4.85
C CYS A 375 -14.62 10.04 -3.52
N LEU A 376 -14.05 10.50 -2.41
CA LEU A 376 -14.33 10.01 -1.05
C LEU A 376 -15.09 11.05 -0.23
N SER A 377 -16.23 10.67 0.37
CA SER A 377 -16.98 11.58 1.26
C SER A 377 -16.20 11.93 2.53
N SER A 378 -16.48 13.11 3.10
CA SER A 378 -15.83 13.53 4.35
C SER A 378 -16.17 12.60 5.51
N GLU A 379 -17.38 12.04 5.54
CA GLU A 379 -17.82 11.12 6.59
C GLU A 379 -17.04 9.80 6.50
N ALA A 380 -16.98 9.19 5.31
CA ALA A 380 -16.22 7.96 5.09
C ALA A 380 -14.73 8.17 5.36
N ARG A 381 -14.15 9.31 4.93
CA ARG A 381 -12.76 9.66 5.23
C ARG A 381 -12.50 9.72 6.73
N THR A 382 -13.29 10.48 7.48
CA THR A 382 -13.14 10.59 8.94
C THR A 382 -13.31 9.24 9.61
N HIS A 383 -14.31 8.46 9.21
CA HIS A 383 -14.54 7.12 9.77
C HIS A 383 -13.35 6.17 9.55
N ILE A 384 -12.82 6.11 8.33
CA ILE A 384 -11.65 5.27 8.03
C ILE A 384 -10.44 5.78 8.81
N GLU A 385 -10.14 7.09 8.75
CA GLU A 385 -9.02 7.69 9.47
C GLU A 385 -9.09 7.37 10.96
N GLU A 386 -10.24 7.57 11.61
CA GLU A 386 -10.41 7.35 13.05
C GLU A 386 -10.32 5.88 13.46
N THR A 387 -10.61 4.93 12.57
CA THR A 387 -10.64 3.48 12.87
C THR A 387 -9.39 2.71 12.44
N LEU A 388 -8.44 3.35 11.74
CA LEU A 388 -7.17 2.74 11.33
C LEU A 388 -6.28 2.38 12.52
N LEU A 389 -5.58 1.24 12.42
CA LEU A 389 -4.63 0.76 13.44
C LEU A 389 -5.25 0.61 14.84
N LEU A 390 -6.52 0.20 14.91
CA LEU A 390 -7.23 -0.09 16.17
C LEU A 390 -7.47 -1.59 16.36
N PRO A 391 -7.57 -2.05 17.62
CA PRO A 391 -8.08 -3.38 17.90
C PRO A 391 -9.57 -3.47 17.54
N ILE A 392 -10.03 -4.65 17.13
CA ILE A 392 -11.42 -4.89 16.68
C ILE A 392 -12.43 -4.44 17.74
N ALA A 393 -12.18 -4.75 19.01
CA ALA A 393 -13.08 -4.37 20.11
C ALA A 393 -13.30 -2.85 20.21
N GLU A 394 -12.29 -2.04 19.88
CA GLU A 394 -12.42 -0.57 19.88
C GLU A 394 -13.18 -0.09 18.64
N ILE A 395 -12.98 -0.73 17.48
CA ILE A 395 -13.72 -0.42 16.24
C ILE A 395 -15.21 -0.70 16.44
N GLU A 396 -15.57 -1.87 16.96
CA GLU A 396 -16.95 -2.25 17.26
C GLU A 396 -17.62 -1.30 18.26
N ASN A 397 -16.89 -0.90 19.31
CA ASN A 397 -17.37 0.06 20.30
C ASN A 397 -17.69 1.42 19.66
N ARG A 398 -16.86 1.91 18.73
CA ARG A 398 -17.14 3.16 18.01
C ARG A 398 -18.34 3.03 17.08
N ASN A 399 -18.45 1.92 16.37
CA ASN A 399 -19.59 1.65 15.48
C ASN A 399 -20.92 1.54 16.24
N SER A 400 -20.89 1.17 17.52
CA SER A 400 -22.09 1.13 18.38
C SER A 400 -22.50 2.50 18.95
N ARG A 401 -21.63 3.52 18.87
CA ARG A 401 -21.84 4.86 19.44
C ARG A 401 -22.18 5.92 18.40
N GLY A 402 -21.86 5.69 17.13
CA GLY A 402 -22.34 6.48 15.99
C GLY A 402 -23.68 5.96 15.51
#